data_AF-A0A524LIS5-F1
#
_entry.id   AF-A0A524LIS5-F1
#
_cell.length_a   1.000
_cell.length_b   1.000
_cell.length_c   1.000
_cell.angle_alpha   90.00
_cell.angle_beta   90.00
_cell.angle_gamma   90.00
#
_symmetry.space_group_name_H-M   'P 1'
#
loop_
_entity.id
_entity.type
_entity.pdbx_description
1 polymer ?
#
loop_
_entity_poly.entity_id
_entity_poly.type
_entity_poly.pdbx_seq_one_letter_code
_entity_poly.pdbx_strand_id
1 'polypeptide(L)'
;MGDVPTCHSARSHHREGHARRRRSAWASAAPFLLLVFPFLVVGGAPTGLPPHELKIAFIGDQGRGAGGLAVLQLIASEGADAVVHAGDFDYNGDPARWNASIDAVLGADFPYFACIGNHDKSRYFASKGYQEFIRDRMLRLGIPWTGDLGVQAEFT
;
A
#
# COMPACT_ATOMS: atom_id res chain seq x y z
N MET A 1 -7.47 -58.89 7.63
CA MET A 1 -8.47 -57.82 7.76
C MET A 1 -7.74 -56.51 7.54
N GLY A 2 -7.69 -55.92 6.34
CA GLY A 2 -8.57 -56.05 5.17
C GLY A 2 -9.43 -54.78 5.06
N ASP A 3 -9.65 -54.16 3.90
CA ASP A 3 -9.12 -54.40 2.55
C ASP A 3 -9.06 -53.09 1.77
N VAL A 4 -8.24 -53.04 0.71
CA VAL A 4 -8.23 -51.95 -0.28
C VAL A 4 -9.26 -52.24 -1.37
N PRO A 5 -9.96 -51.22 -1.91
CA PRO A 5 -10.47 -51.30 -3.27
C PRO A 5 -9.88 -50.20 -4.17
N THR A 6 -9.17 -50.65 -5.21
CA THR A 6 -8.89 -49.88 -6.43
C THR A 6 -9.70 -50.47 -7.60
N CYS A 7 -10.27 -49.62 -8.45
CA CYS A 7 -10.74 -49.93 -9.81
C CYS A 7 -10.85 -48.59 -10.58
N HIS A 8 -10.23 -48.40 -11.75
CA HIS A 8 -10.68 -48.89 -13.08
C HIS A 8 -12.08 -48.36 -13.47
N SER A 9 -12.38 -48.00 -14.73
CA SER A 9 -11.58 -47.71 -15.94
C SER A 9 -12.59 -47.30 -17.04
N ALA A 10 -12.28 -46.30 -17.89
CA ALA A 10 -12.94 -46.17 -19.20
C ALA A 10 -12.16 -45.27 -20.17
N ARG A 11 -11.64 -45.85 -21.26
CA ARG A 11 -11.32 -45.12 -22.51
C ARG A 11 -12.51 -45.22 -23.46
N SER A 12 -12.74 -44.19 -24.26
CA SER A 12 -13.33 -44.37 -25.60
C SER A 12 -12.92 -43.25 -26.56
N HIS A 13 -12.13 -43.57 -27.59
CA HIS A 13 -11.90 -42.71 -28.76
C HIS A 13 -12.84 -43.13 -29.90
N HIS A 14 -13.63 -42.19 -30.43
CA HIS A 14 -14.39 -42.30 -31.71
C HIS A 14 -15.10 -40.95 -31.96
N ARG A 15 -15.28 -40.39 -33.17
CA ARG A 15 -14.96 -40.77 -34.57
C ARG A 15 -14.57 -39.54 -35.40
N GLU A 16 -13.91 -39.76 -36.53
CA GLU A 16 -13.76 -38.80 -37.63
C GLU A 16 -14.98 -38.78 -38.58
N GLY A 17 -15.10 -37.71 -39.38
CA GLY A 17 -16.03 -37.59 -40.52
C GLY A 17 -16.24 -36.11 -40.89
N HIS A 18 -15.58 -35.57 -41.93
CA HIS A 18 -16.06 -35.55 -43.33
C HIS A 18 -17.40 -34.80 -43.54
N ALA A 19 -17.57 -33.86 -44.48
CA ALA A 19 -16.64 -33.24 -45.44
C ALA A 19 -17.29 -32.00 -46.12
N ARG A 20 -16.47 -31.17 -46.82
CA ARG A 20 -16.71 -30.52 -48.16
C ARG A 20 -18.10 -29.87 -48.46
N ARG A 21 -18.25 -28.69 -49.11
CA ARG A 21 -17.42 -28.04 -50.17
C ARG A 21 -18.05 -26.73 -50.69
N ARG A 22 -17.24 -25.85 -51.34
CA ARG A 22 -17.60 -24.82 -52.39
C ARG A 22 -18.46 -23.64 -51.86
N ARG A 23 -18.51 -22.39 -52.39
CA ARG A 23 -18.07 -21.64 -53.61
C ARG A 23 -17.53 -20.24 -53.15
N SER A 24 -17.02 -19.29 -53.97
CA SER A 24 -16.13 -19.26 -55.16
C SER A 24 -15.92 -17.79 -55.64
N ALA A 25 -14.75 -17.43 -56.20
CA ALA A 25 -14.32 -16.10 -56.73
C ALA A 25 -13.78 -15.10 -55.67
N TRP A 26 -12.53 -14.62 -55.72
CA TRP A 26 -11.82 -13.79 -56.72
C TRP A 26 -12.27 -12.31 -56.75
N ALA A 27 -11.55 -11.46 -56.01
CA ALA A 27 -11.36 -10.03 -56.31
C ALA A 27 -10.13 -9.51 -55.55
N SER A 28 -9.04 -9.20 -56.26
CA SER A 28 -7.91 -8.46 -55.67
C SER A 28 -8.26 -6.98 -55.60
N ALA A 29 -8.43 -6.45 -54.39
CA ALA A 29 -8.45 -5.02 -54.14
C ALA A 29 -7.23 -4.67 -53.29
N ALA A 30 -6.28 -3.92 -53.86
CA ALA A 30 -5.15 -3.40 -53.10
C ALA A 30 -5.67 -2.40 -52.06
N PRO A 31 -5.31 -2.51 -50.77
CA PRO A 31 -5.69 -1.52 -49.79
C PRO A 31 -4.94 -0.22 -50.08
N PHE A 32 -5.68 0.85 -50.38
CA PHE A 32 -5.16 2.20 -50.23
C PHE A 32 -4.79 2.39 -48.77
N LEU A 33 -3.50 2.34 -48.44
CA LEU A 33 -2.99 2.63 -47.10
C LEU A 33 -3.10 4.14 -46.87
N LEU A 34 -4.28 4.59 -46.48
CA LEU A 34 -4.46 5.93 -45.94
C LEU A 34 -3.69 5.99 -44.62
N LEU A 35 -2.48 6.55 -44.65
CA LEU A 35 -1.71 6.87 -43.45
C LEU A 35 -2.43 7.99 -42.70
N VAL A 36 -3.44 7.60 -41.91
CA VAL A 36 -3.98 8.44 -40.85
C VAL A 36 -2.88 8.57 -39.81
N PHE A 37 -2.07 9.63 -39.91
CA PHE A 37 -1.20 10.04 -38.82
C PHE A 37 -2.09 10.29 -37.61
N PRO A 38 -1.97 9.54 -36.50
CA PRO A 38 -2.62 9.95 -35.27
C PRO A 38 -1.99 11.29 -34.90
N PHE A 39 -2.83 12.31 -34.71
CA PHE A 39 -2.41 13.54 -34.07
C PHE A 39 -1.77 13.14 -32.73
N LEU A 40 -0.48 13.40 -32.56
CA LEU A 40 0.17 13.24 -31.27
C LEU A 40 -0.44 14.30 -30.35
N VAL A 41 -1.44 13.89 -29.57
CA VAL A 41 -1.88 14.68 -28.42
C VAL A 41 -0.75 14.62 -27.42
N VAL A 42 0.17 15.59 -27.52
CA VAL A 42 1.09 15.92 -26.44
C VAL A 42 0.21 16.41 -25.31
N GLY A 43 -0.10 15.51 -24.37
CA GLY A 43 -0.75 15.87 -23.13
C GLY A 43 0.17 16.84 -22.40
N GLY A 44 -0.18 18.13 -22.41
CA GLY A 44 0.50 19.10 -21.57
C GLY A 44 0.39 18.65 -20.12
N ALA A 45 1.50 18.72 -19.37
CA ALA A 45 1.45 18.49 -17.93
C ALA A 45 0.38 19.40 -17.32
N PRO A 46 -0.47 18.92 -16.40
CA PRO A 46 -1.52 19.73 -15.81
C PRO A 46 -0.91 20.95 -15.12
N THR A 47 -1.19 22.14 -15.64
CA THR A 47 -0.68 23.44 -15.15
C THR A 47 -1.48 23.99 -13.96
N GLY A 48 -2.20 23.13 -13.25
CA GLY A 48 -2.77 23.48 -11.96
C GLY A 48 -1.71 23.43 -10.87
N LEU A 49 -1.83 24.30 -9.86
CA LEU A 49 -1.27 23.98 -8.55
C LEU A 49 -1.80 22.59 -8.14
N PRO A 50 -0.98 21.74 -7.50
CA PRO A 50 -1.45 20.44 -7.06
C PRO A 50 -2.70 20.62 -6.18
N PRO A 51 -3.74 19.78 -6.33
CA PRO A 51 -4.88 19.82 -5.43
C PRO A 51 -4.37 19.50 -4.02
N HIS A 52 -4.65 20.40 -3.07
CA HIS A 52 -4.09 20.58 -1.72
C HIS A 52 -2.60 21.00 -1.63
N GLU A 53 -2.34 21.98 -0.76
CA GLU A 53 -1.01 22.32 -0.26
C GLU A 53 -0.66 21.28 0.83
N LEU A 54 0.42 20.53 0.61
CA LEU A 54 0.84 19.44 1.50
C LEU A 54 1.24 19.98 2.89
N LYS A 55 0.45 19.66 3.92
CA LYS A 55 0.70 20.04 5.32
C LYS A 55 1.21 18.83 6.11
N ILE A 56 2.46 18.88 6.57
CA ILE A 56 3.07 17.83 7.40
C ILE A 56 3.32 18.37 8.81
N ALA A 57 2.84 17.64 9.83
CA ALA A 57 3.16 17.94 11.21
C ALA A 57 4.45 17.21 11.66
N PHE A 58 5.38 17.93 12.27
CA PHE A 58 6.59 17.37 12.88
C PHE A 58 6.48 17.45 14.39
N ILE A 59 6.63 16.31 15.07
CA ILE A 59 6.55 16.20 16.55
C ILE A 59 7.63 15.29 17.11
N GLY A 60 7.80 15.30 18.42
CA GLY A 60 8.60 14.38 19.23
C GLY A 60 8.10 14.45 20.67
N ASP A 61 8.65 13.63 21.57
CA ASP A 61 8.44 13.76 23.03
C ASP A 61 6.95 13.76 23.44
N GLN A 62 6.10 13.02 22.70
CA GLN A 62 4.65 13.12 22.80
C GLN A 62 4.12 12.73 24.19
N GLY A 63 4.67 11.65 24.74
CA GLY A 63 4.13 11.01 25.93
C GLY A 63 2.67 10.55 25.79
N ARG A 64 2.04 10.25 26.94
CA ARG A 64 0.68 9.66 27.03
C ARG A 64 -0.31 10.50 27.86
N GLY A 65 0.11 11.69 28.29
CA GLY A 65 -0.71 12.61 29.08
C GLY A 65 -1.66 13.45 28.22
N ALA A 66 -2.41 14.34 28.88
CA ALA A 66 -3.33 15.25 28.19
C ALA A 66 -2.64 16.16 27.15
N GLY A 67 -1.36 16.52 27.37
CA GLY A 67 -0.57 17.29 26.41
C GLY A 67 -0.36 16.56 25.08
N GLY A 68 0.12 15.31 25.12
CA GLY A 68 0.30 14.49 23.92
C GLY A 68 -1.01 14.27 23.14
N LEU A 69 -2.12 14.05 23.86
CA LEU A 69 -3.45 13.96 23.23
C LEU A 69 -3.88 15.28 22.60
N ALA A 70 -3.64 16.42 23.26
CA ALA A 70 -3.96 17.74 22.73
C ALA A 70 -3.13 18.08 21.47
N VAL A 71 -1.88 17.62 21.38
CA VAL A 71 -1.06 17.76 20.17
C VAL A 71 -1.62 16.93 19.01
N LEU A 72 -2.04 15.68 19.24
CA LEU A 72 -2.72 14.89 18.21
C LEU A 72 -4.03 15.55 17.74
N GLN A 73 -4.80 16.12 18.67
CA GLN A 73 -6.03 16.85 18.36
C GLN A 73 -5.76 18.15 17.58
N LEU A 74 -4.67 18.86 17.90
CA LEU A 74 -4.22 20.02 17.14
C LEU A 74 -3.88 19.65 15.69
N ILE A 75 -3.10 18.57 15.49
CA ILE A 75 -2.75 18.04 14.16
C ILE A 75 -4.00 17.72 13.33
N ALA A 76 -5.00 17.07 13.95
CA ALA A 76 -6.28 16.80 13.32
C ALA A 76 -7.03 18.09 12.94
N SER A 77 -7.08 19.08 13.86
CA SER A 77 -7.78 20.34 13.65
C SER A 77 -7.13 21.25 12.59
N GLU A 78 -5.80 21.16 12.46
CA GLU A 78 -5.03 21.85 11.42
C GLU A 78 -5.22 21.21 10.04
N GLY A 79 -5.76 19.99 9.96
CA GLY A 79 -5.89 19.26 8.70
C GLY A 79 -4.54 18.94 8.07
N ALA A 80 -3.60 18.39 8.86
CA ALA A 80 -2.36 17.85 8.32
C ALA A 80 -2.64 16.56 7.51
N ASP A 81 -1.90 16.37 6.43
CA ASP A 81 -1.98 15.18 5.56
C ASP A 81 -1.10 14.03 6.05
N ALA A 82 -0.06 14.36 6.85
CA ALA A 82 0.87 13.38 7.41
C ALA A 82 1.54 13.88 8.70
N VAL A 83 2.09 12.94 9.48
CA VAL A 83 2.95 13.20 10.65
C VAL A 83 4.34 12.60 10.46
N VAL A 84 5.36 13.32 10.91
CA VAL A 84 6.72 12.81 11.15
C VAL A 84 7.03 12.92 12.65
N HIS A 85 7.23 11.79 13.33
CA HIS A 85 7.55 11.71 14.76
C HIS A 85 9.04 11.42 14.98
N ALA A 86 9.77 12.39 15.53
CA ALA A 86 11.20 12.35 15.81
C ALA A 86 11.57 11.64 17.13
N GLY A 87 10.90 10.52 17.42
CA GLY A 87 11.18 9.68 18.60
C GLY A 87 10.57 10.15 19.93
N ASP A 88 10.79 9.32 20.95
CA ASP A 88 10.30 9.45 22.32
C ASP A 88 8.76 9.45 22.36
N PHE A 89 8.21 8.38 21.78
CA PHE A 89 6.79 8.13 21.56
C PHE A 89 6.00 8.08 22.87
N ASP A 90 6.53 7.35 23.85
CA ASP A 90 6.08 7.43 25.24
C ASP A 90 7.14 6.99 26.27
N TYR A 91 7.06 7.57 27.47
CA TYR A 91 8.00 7.34 28.57
C TYR A 91 7.62 6.18 29.51
N ASN A 92 6.64 5.36 29.12
CA ASN A 92 6.12 4.24 29.91
C ASN A 92 6.35 2.87 29.23
N GLY A 93 6.69 2.84 27.94
CA GLY A 93 6.96 1.62 27.17
C GLY A 93 5.69 0.84 26.82
N ASP A 94 4.68 1.50 26.24
CA ASP A 94 3.39 0.89 25.87
C ASP A 94 3.01 1.17 24.40
N PRO A 95 3.66 0.48 23.45
CA PRO A 95 3.42 0.66 22.02
C PRO A 95 1.96 0.53 21.60
N ALA A 96 1.21 -0.38 22.23
CA ALA A 96 -0.18 -0.61 21.91
C ALA A 96 -1.06 0.59 22.26
N ARG A 97 -0.88 1.20 23.44
CA ARG A 97 -1.64 2.40 23.80
C ARG A 97 -1.15 3.66 23.08
N TRP A 98 0.15 3.76 22.77
CA TRP A 98 0.66 4.83 21.90
C TRP A 98 -0.03 4.80 20.53
N ASN A 99 0.03 3.67 19.80
CA ASN A 99 -0.63 3.56 18.50
C ASN A 99 -2.15 3.75 18.59
N ALA A 100 -2.81 3.18 19.60
CA ALA A 100 -4.25 3.37 19.78
C ALA A 100 -4.65 4.85 20.00
N SER A 101 -3.78 5.68 20.57
CA SER A 101 -4.04 7.13 20.71
C SER A 101 -3.96 7.87 19.37
N ILE A 102 -3.07 7.44 18.48
CA ILE A 102 -2.96 7.95 17.10
C ILE A 102 -4.19 7.52 16.30
N ASP A 103 -4.53 6.23 16.34
CA ASP A 103 -5.69 5.68 15.62
C ASP A 103 -7.02 6.33 16.03
N ALA A 104 -7.18 6.65 17.31
CA ALA A 104 -8.40 7.27 17.85
C ALA A 104 -8.57 8.76 17.46
N VAL A 105 -7.51 9.46 17.04
CA VAL A 105 -7.54 10.91 16.76
C VAL A 105 -7.31 11.22 15.29
N LEU A 106 -6.30 10.59 14.68
CA LEU A 106 -5.92 10.80 13.27
C LEU A 106 -6.49 9.73 12.34
N GLY A 107 -6.70 8.51 12.85
CA GLY A 107 -7.21 7.37 12.10
C GLY A 107 -6.17 6.27 11.81
N ALA A 108 -6.64 5.04 11.65
CA ALA A 108 -5.80 3.86 11.41
C ALA A 108 -5.09 3.86 10.04
N ASP A 109 -5.60 4.67 9.10
CA ASP A 109 -5.12 4.86 7.74
C ASP A 109 -4.52 6.27 7.52
N PHE A 110 -4.22 6.99 8.60
CA PHE A 110 -3.51 8.27 8.52
C PHE A 110 -2.00 8.07 8.30
N PRO A 111 -1.35 8.73 7.33
CA PRO A 111 0.10 8.64 7.11
C PRO A 111 0.91 9.12 8.34
N TYR A 112 1.62 8.19 8.98
CA TYR A 112 2.37 8.47 10.20
C TYR A 112 3.75 7.81 10.14
N PHE A 113 4.77 8.63 9.94
CA PHE A 113 6.17 8.24 9.84
C PHE A 113 6.86 8.50 11.17
N ALA A 114 7.76 7.63 11.60
CA ALA A 114 8.37 7.73 12.92
C ALA A 114 9.81 7.18 12.95
N CYS A 115 10.69 7.90 13.63
CA CYS A 115 12.06 7.50 13.93
C CYS A 115 12.19 7.14 15.42
N ILE A 116 13.12 6.25 15.78
CA ILE A 116 13.35 5.82 17.16
C ILE A 116 14.01 6.92 18.01
N GLY A 117 13.46 7.18 19.21
CA GLY A 117 14.08 8.01 20.26
C GLY A 117 14.86 7.19 21.29
N ASN A 118 15.44 7.84 22.30
CA ASN A 118 16.18 7.12 23.35
C ASN A 118 15.29 6.41 24.38
N HIS A 119 14.06 6.88 24.60
CA HIS A 119 13.10 6.23 25.50
C HIS A 119 12.42 5.01 24.86
N ASP A 120 12.29 4.97 23.53
CA ASP A 120 11.59 3.90 22.82
C ASP A 120 12.36 2.55 22.80
N LYS A 121 13.69 2.62 22.90
CA LYS A 121 14.64 1.51 22.68
C LYS A 121 14.26 0.19 23.34
N SER A 122 13.78 0.24 24.59
CA SER A 122 13.44 -0.96 25.37
C SER A 122 12.26 -1.77 24.81
N ARG A 123 11.40 -1.14 23.99
CA ARG A 123 10.19 -1.75 23.41
C ARG A 123 10.15 -1.66 21.89
N TYR A 124 11.13 -1.07 21.23
CA TYR A 124 11.09 -0.82 19.79
C TYR A 124 10.99 -2.11 18.96
N PHE A 125 11.95 -3.02 19.16
CA PHE A 125 12.05 -4.33 18.49
C PHE A 125 11.40 -5.49 19.26
N ALA A 126 10.63 -5.19 20.32
CA ALA A 126 9.93 -6.23 21.07
C ALA A 126 8.78 -6.81 20.24
N SER A 127 8.30 -8.01 20.60
CA SER A 127 7.00 -8.47 20.08
C SER A 127 5.89 -7.54 20.57
N LYS A 128 5.03 -7.09 19.65
CA LYS A 128 4.11 -5.96 19.80
C LYS A 128 4.82 -4.66 20.20
N GLY A 129 6.04 -4.48 19.69
CA GLY A 129 6.88 -3.31 19.86
C GLY A 129 6.46 -2.13 18.97
N TYR A 130 7.06 -0.96 19.19
CA TYR A 130 6.74 0.24 18.41
C TYR A 130 6.95 0.03 16.90
N GLN A 131 8.02 -0.65 16.51
CA GLN A 131 8.32 -0.89 15.11
C GLN A 131 7.26 -1.76 14.43
N GLU A 132 6.63 -2.71 15.14
CA GLU A 132 5.56 -3.53 14.57
C GLU A 132 4.34 -2.69 14.22
N PHE A 133 3.94 -1.74 15.07
CA PHE A 133 2.83 -0.84 14.77
C PHE A 133 3.13 0.11 13.60
N ILE A 134 4.35 0.64 13.50
CA ILE A 134 4.77 1.48 12.37
C ILE A 134 4.77 0.66 11.07
N ARG A 135 5.38 -0.54 11.09
CA ARG A 135 5.39 -1.51 9.97
C ARG A 135 3.97 -1.84 9.51
N ASP A 136 3.09 -2.20 10.44
CA ASP A 136 1.73 -2.62 10.12
C ASP A 136 0.87 -1.46 9.57
N ARG A 137 1.20 -0.21 9.91
CA ARG A 137 0.64 0.99 9.25
C ARG A 137 1.19 1.15 7.84
N MET A 138 2.50 1.08 7.62
CA MET A 138 3.09 1.20 6.27
C MET A 138 2.54 0.13 5.31
N LEU A 139 2.43 -1.12 5.77
CA LEU A 139 1.82 -2.22 5.01
C LEU A 139 0.34 -1.96 4.67
N ARG A 140 -0.45 -1.43 5.62
CA ARG A 140 -1.86 -1.09 5.40
C ARG A 140 -2.05 0.06 4.40
N LEU A 141 -1.14 1.03 4.40
CA LEU A 141 -1.12 2.15 3.45
C LEU A 141 -0.51 1.79 2.09
N GLY A 142 0.08 0.60 1.94
CA GLY A 142 0.79 0.20 0.73
C GLY A 142 2.06 1.01 0.46
N ILE A 143 2.65 1.63 1.49
CA ILE A 143 3.89 2.40 1.40
C ILE A 143 5.07 1.43 1.52
N PRO A 144 5.87 1.19 0.47
CA PRO A 144 7.03 0.31 0.56
C PRO A 144 8.23 1.05 1.17
N TRP A 145 9.13 0.28 1.78
CA TRP A 145 10.39 0.78 2.31
C TRP A 145 11.49 -0.26 2.17
N THR A 146 12.74 0.18 2.28
CA THR A 146 13.92 -0.67 2.47
C THR A 146 14.64 -0.27 3.75
N GLY A 147 15.51 -1.15 4.26
CA GLY A 147 16.25 -0.91 5.50
C GLY A 147 15.44 -1.17 6.79
N ASP A 148 15.95 -0.65 7.91
CA ASP A 148 15.41 -0.88 9.25
C ASP A 148 14.46 0.27 9.64
N LEU A 149 13.16 -0.01 9.64
CA LEU A 149 12.09 1.00 9.69
C LEU A 149 12.22 1.88 10.94
N GLY A 150 12.35 3.19 10.72
CA GLY A 150 12.52 4.20 11.77
C GLY A 150 13.90 4.23 12.44
N VAL A 151 14.89 3.50 11.91
CA VAL A 151 16.30 3.56 12.34
C VAL A 151 17.19 4.02 11.18
N GLN A 152 17.17 3.25 10.08
CA GLN A 152 17.89 3.50 8.84
C GLN A 152 17.07 2.90 7.69
N ALA A 153 16.01 3.59 7.31
CA ALA A 153 15.09 3.18 6.25
C ALA A 153 14.87 4.27 5.21
N GLU A 154 14.54 3.82 4.00
CA GLU A 154 14.21 4.64 2.83
C GLU A 154 12.85 4.20 2.31
N PHE A 155 11.92 5.16 2.15
CA PHE A 155 10.62 4.93 1.49
C PHE A 155 10.79 5.10 -0.02
N THR A 156 10.15 4.23 -0.81
CA THR A 156 10.42 4.06 -2.26
C THR A 156 9.20 4.19 -3.16
#